data_AF-A0A2N7HR62-F1
#
_entry.id   AF-A0A2N7HR62-F1
#
_cell.length_a   1.000
_cell.length_b   1.000
_cell.length_c   1.000
_cell.angle_alpha   90.00
_cell.angle_beta   90.00
_cell.angle_gamma   90.00
#
_symmetry.space_group_name_H-M   'P 1'
#
loop_
_entity.id
_entity.type
_entity.pdbx_description
1 polymer ?
#
loop_
_entity_poly.entity_id
_entity_poly.type
_entity_poly.pdbx_seq_one_letter_code
_entity_poly.pdbx_strand_id
1 'polypeptide(L)' 'MSKEKQLFQSALEVIIDGVSMSGDREGSEQAGVYLMGLLIADNKGELDADKVKAIQSIVEMAAEAESPKFSL' A
#
# COMPACT_ATOMS: atom_id res chain seq x y z
N MET A 1 -10.46 16.21 -8.88
CA MET A 1 -10.71 14.77 -8.66
C MET A 1 -11.95 14.62 -7.79
N SER A 2 -12.67 13.50 -7.86
CA SER A 2 -13.74 13.21 -6.89
C SER A 2 -13.16 13.00 -5.49
N LYS A 3 -13.98 13.19 -4.45
CA LYS A 3 -13.57 12.94 -3.05
C LYS A 3 -13.18 11.47 -2.82
N GLU A 4 -13.88 10.55 -3.48
CA GLU A 4 -13.61 9.11 -3.40
C GLU A 4 -12.22 8.78 -3.98
N LYS A 5 -11.88 9.35 -5.13
CA LYS A 5 -10.55 9.17 -5.74
C LYS A 5 -9.43 9.75 -4.86
N GLN A 6 -9.67 10.89 -4.22
CA GLN A 6 -8.72 11.48 -3.28
C GLN A 6 -8.52 10.58 -2.05
N LEU A 7 -9.63 10.06 -1.49
CA LEU A 7 -9.56 9.13 -0.36
C LEU A 7 -8.81 7.85 -0.72
N PHE A 8 -9.08 7.28 -1.89
CA PHE A 8 -8.37 6.11 -2.40
C PHE A 8 -6.86 6.37 -2.47
N GLN A 9 -6.45 7.50 -3.05
CA GLN A 9 -5.04 7.87 -3.16
C GLN A 9 -4.38 8.04 -1.80
N SER A 10 -5.00 8.82 -0.90
CA SER A 10 -4.46 9.03 0.45
C SER A 10 -4.41 7.74 1.28
N ALA A 11 -5.39 6.85 1.13
CA ALA A 11 -5.37 5.55 1.80
C ALA A 11 -4.23 4.67 1.29
N LEU A 12 -3.98 4.68 -0.02
CA LEU A 12 -2.88 3.94 -0.62
C LEU A 12 -1.51 4.49 -0.18
N GLU A 13 -1.35 5.81 -0.11
CA GLU A 13 -0.14 6.46 0.43
C GLU A 13 0.13 6.04 1.88
N VAL A 14 -0.89 6.04 2.73
CA VAL A 14 -0.77 5.59 4.13
C VAL A 14 -0.33 4.13 4.24
N ILE A 15 -0.84 3.25 3.36
CA ILE A 15 -0.42 1.84 3.32
C ILE A 15 1.06 1.75 2.95
N ILE A 16 1.49 2.44 1.89
CA ILE A 16 2.88 2.42 1.41
C ILE A 16 3.85 2.96 2.48
N ASP A 17 3.51 4.10 3.10
CA ASP A 17 4.30 4.70 4.17
C ASP A 17 4.39 3.77 5.38
N GLY A 18 3.28 3.17 5.79
CA GLY A 18 3.25 2.22 6.90
C GLY A 18 4.12 0.99 6.66
N VAL A 19 4.10 0.46 5.43
CA VAL A 19 4.92 -0.69 5.04
C VAL A 19 6.41 -0.33 5.04
N SER A 20 6.78 0.81 4.45
CA SER A 20 8.18 1.25 4.37
C SER A 20 8.82 1.61 5.72
N MET A 21 7.99 2.03 6.68
CA MET A 21 8.44 2.43 8.01
C MET A 21 8.32 1.30 9.06
N SER A 22 7.74 0.15 8.71
CA SER A 22 7.53 -0.95 9.65
C SER A 22 8.84 -1.56 10.14
N GLY A 23 8.93 -1.80 11.46
CA GLY A 23 10.00 -2.59 12.06
C GLY A 23 9.83 -4.10 11.90
N ASP A 24 8.61 -4.56 11.59
CA ASP A 24 8.29 -5.95 11.25
C ASP A 24 8.33 -6.11 9.73
N ARG A 25 9.50 -6.49 9.19
CA ARG A 25 9.74 -6.56 7.74
C ARG A 25 8.99 -7.69 7.05
N GLU A 26 8.98 -8.88 7.65
CA GLU A 26 8.31 -10.05 7.05
C GLU A 26 6.79 -9.92 7.17
N GLY A 27 6.27 -9.33 8.26
CA GLY A 27 4.85 -9.10 8.44
C GLY A 27 4.29 -7.92 7.65
N SER A 28 5.09 -6.89 7.38
CA SER A 28 4.59 -5.64 6.76
C SER A 28 4.22 -5.81 5.29
N GLU A 29 4.97 -6.58 4.51
CA GLU A 29 4.63 -6.86 3.11
C GLU A 29 3.25 -7.52 3.01
N GLN A 30 3.05 -8.61 3.75
CA GLN A 30 1.80 -9.36 3.73
C GLN A 30 0.61 -8.53 4.22
N ALA A 31 0.81 -7.75 5.29
CA ALA A 31 -0.21 -6.83 5.79
C ALA A 31 -0.54 -5.72 4.78
N GLY A 32 0.48 -5.16 4.12
CA GLY A 32 0.34 -4.13 3.09
C GLY A 32 -0.48 -4.61 1.89
N VAL A 33 -0.14 -5.79 1.36
CA VAL A 33 -0.87 -6.41 0.25
C VAL A 33 -2.32 -6.71 0.64
N TYR A 34 -2.55 -7.20 1.86
CA TYR A 34 -3.89 -7.45 2.37
C TYR A 34 -4.73 -6.16 2.45
N LEU A 35 -4.20 -5.10 3.05
CA LEU A 35 -4.88 -3.80 3.18
C LEU A 35 -5.15 -3.15 1.82
N MET A 36 -4.19 -3.22 0.89
CA MET A 36 -4.35 -2.79 -0.49
C MET A 36 -5.51 -3.55 -1.17
N GLY A 37 -5.59 -4.87 -0.99
CA GLY A 37 -6.68 -5.68 -1.52
C GLY A 37 -8.06 -5.22 -1.04
N LEU A 38 -8.20 -4.88 0.25
CA LEU A 38 -9.43 -4.32 0.82
C LEU A 38 -9.76 -2.96 0.19
N LEU A 39 -8.77 -2.07 0.04
CA LEU A 39 -8.97 -0.75 -0.55
C LEU A 39 -9.41 -0.84 -2.02
N ILE A 40 -8.83 -1.75 -2.80
CA ILE A 40 -9.21 -1.99 -4.20
C ILE A 40 -10.65 -2.55 -4.29
N ALA A 41 -11.00 -3.49 -3.41
CA ALA A 41 -12.35 -4.05 -3.37
C ALA A 41 -13.41 -3.00 -3.03
N ASP A 42 -13.09 -2.06 -2.14
CA ASP A 42 -13.95 -0.93 -1.78
C ASP A 42 -14.13 0.06 -2.95
N ASN A 43 -13.11 0.20 -3.81
CA ASN A 43 -13.14 1.08 -4.98
C ASN A 43 -13.90 0.51 -6.21
N LYS A 44 -14.82 -0.44 -6.00
CA LYS A 44 -15.83 -0.97 -6.94
C LYS A 44 -15.34 -1.38 -8.34
N GLY A 45 -14.09 -1.81 -8.47
CA GLY A 45 -13.56 -2.33 -9.74
C GLY A 45 -13.20 -1.26 -10.78
N GLU A 46 -12.95 -0.02 -10.37
CA GLU A 46 -12.42 1.02 -11.28
C GLU A 46 -11.00 0.75 -11.78
N LEU A 47 -10.32 -0.25 -11.21
CA LEU A 47 -8.95 -0.63 -11.55
C LEU A 47 -8.95 -1.93 -12.36
N ASP A 48 -8.27 -1.89 -13.49
CA ASP A 48 -7.94 -3.09 -14.27
C ASP A 48 -6.82 -3.89 -13.59
N ALA A 49 -6.67 -5.15 -14.01
CA ALA A 49 -5.71 -6.08 -13.43
C ALA A 49 -4.25 -5.58 -13.52
N ASP A 50 -3.91 -4.82 -14.55
CA ASP A 50 -2.56 -4.29 -14.75
C ASP A 50 -2.26 -3.18 -13.74
N LYS A 51 -3.22 -2.29 -13.47
CA LYS A 51 -3.10 -1.28 -12.41
C LYS A 51 -3.03 -1.92 -11.02
N VAL A 52 -3.82 -2.96 -10.78
CA VAL A 52 -3.77 -3.70 -9.50
C VAL A 52 -2.38 -4.29 -9.28
N LYS A 53 -1.81 -4.94 -10.30
CA LYS A 53 -0.43 -5.46 -10.23
C LYS A 53 0.59 -4.37 -10.01
N ALA A 54 0.47 -3.24 -10.71
CA ALA A 54 1.38 -2.12 -10.52
C ALA A 54 1.35 -1.59 -9.08
N ILE A 55 0.17 -1.46 -8.49
CA ILE A 55 0.02 -1.03 -7.09
C ILE A 55 0.61 -2.07 -6.14
N GLN A 56 0.35 -3.36 -6.37
CA GLN A 56 0.93 -4.43 -5.56
C GLN A 56 2.47 -4.37 -5.57
N SER A 57 3.08 -4.22 -6.74
CA SER A 57 4.54 -4.09 -6.85
C SER A 57 5.09 -2.87 -6.12
N ILE A 58 4.32 -1.76 -6.03
CA ILE A 58 4.73 -0.59 -5.24
C ILE A 58 4.75 -0.92 -3.74
N VAL A 59 3.77 -1.67 -3.25
CA VAL A 59 3.71 -2.11 -1.85
C VAL A 59 4.86 -3.06 -1.52
N GLU A 60 5.14 -4.02 -2.41
CA GLU A 60 6.27 -4.94 -2.26
C GLU A 60 7.61 -4.19 -2.25
N MET A 61 7.83 -3.26 -3.19
CA MET A 61 9.03 -2.40 -3.20
C MET A 61 9.15 -1.54 -1.94
N ALA A 62 8.04 -1.10 -1.36
CA ALA A 62 8.05 -0.36 -0.11
C ALA A 62 8.51 -1.22 1.08
N ALA A 63 8.17 -2.52 1.10
CA ALA A 63 8.61 -3.45 2.13
C ALA A 63 10.12 -3.76 2.03
N GLU A 64 10.64 -3.80 0.80
CA GLU A 64 12.05 -4.02 0.52
C GLU A 64 12.92 -2.77 0.78
N ALA A 65 12.32 -1.59 0.81
CA ALA A 65 13.05 -0.35 1.07
C ALA A 65 13.79 -0.42 2.42
N GLU A 66 14.99 0.14 2.47
CA GLU A 66 15.69 0.32 3.74
C GLU A 66 14.89 1.31 4.61
N SER A 67 14.04 0.77 5.48
CA SER A 67 13.39 1.52 6.56
C SER A 67 14.45 2.30 7.34
N PRO A 68 14.33 3.64 7.49
CA PRO A 68 15.18 4.37 8.41
C PRO A 68 15.04 3.72 9.78
N LYS A 69 16.13 3.15 10.32
CA LYS A 69 16.09 2.57 11.67
C LYS A 69 15.72 3.69 12.64
N PHE A 70 14.49 3.64 13.14
CA PHE A 70 14.07 4.52 14.23
C PHE A 70 14.72 3.99 15.51
N SER A 71 15.87 4.58 15.86
CA SER A 71 16.50 4.38 17.17
C SER A 71 15.86 5.35 18.16
N LEU A 72 15.21 4.82 19.21
CA LEU A 72 14.78 5.59 20.39
C LEU A 72 15.98 6.02 21.24
#